data_AF-A0A7Y5E1U4-F1
#
_entry.id   AF-A0A7Y5E1U4-F1
#
_cell.length_a   1.000
_cell.length_b   1.000
_cell.length_c   1.000
_cell.angle_alpha   90.00
_cell.angle_beta   90.00
_cell.angle_gamma   90.00
#
_symmetry.space_group_name_H-M   'P 1'
#
loop_
_entity.id
_entity.type
_entity.pdbx_description
1 polymer ?
#
loop_
_entity_poly.entity_id
_entity_poly.type
_entity_poly.pdbx_seq_one_letter_code
_entity_poly.pdbx_strand_id
1 'polypeptide(L)'
;MFHVLTGAGVGVVPKHVAPAPRRGGADFRPGALPVIVLISDASWHDPSAGQTAATLTSAFSAASARFVSLTPGDRAQADALADATRSLVPPSAFAGCAAGRCCTGLGGAPRPPTGPGGKCRLGFLYDEAAPIIGPQVADAITAIATSSMYDVTARPRNDPANPDRVDATAFIGALRAMDGGDATQGCPPLAAKDTDKDGIKDTFIEAPVGTRVCFEVLPAVNTRVVSQDKPRFFKAFIDVQAGSGGVSLDTHAVRFMVPPKPLGAN
;
A
#
# COMPACT_ATOMS: atom_id res chain seq x y z
N MET A 1 -9.29 5.53 11.37
CA MET A 1 -8.73 6.90 11.38
C MET A 1 -9.79 7.86 10.88
N PHE A 2 -9.99 8.98 11.55
CA PHE A 2 -10.81 10.08 11.05
C PHE A 2 -9.97 11.35 11.23
N HIS A 3 -9.94 12.17 10.19
CA HIS A 3 -9.39 13.52 10.24
C HIS A 3 -10.44 14.41 9.61
N VAL A 4 -10.73 15.52 10.27
CA VAL A 4 -11.62 16.54 9.73
C VAL A 4 -10.73 17.69 9.29
N LEU A 5 -10.72 17.97 7.99
CA LEU A 5 -10.19 19.21 7.45
C LEU A 5 -11.38 20.14 7.31
N THR A 6 -11.52 21.09 8.23
CA THR A 6 -12.58 22.10 8.17
C THR A 6 -12.01 23.44 7.76
N GLY A 7 -12.71 24.17 6.89
CA GLY A 7 -12.53 25.61 6.74
C GLY A 7 -12.96 26.35 8.02
N ALA A 8 -12.69 27.66 8.08
CA ALA A 8 -13.15 28.49 9.19
C ALA A 8 -14.69 28.40 9.33
N GLY A 9 -15.18 28.13 10.54
CA GLY A 9 -16.63 28.19 10.86
C GLY A 9 -17.40 26.87 10.84
N VAL A 10 -16.77 25.73 10.54
CA VAL A 10 -17.42 24.42 10.68
C VAL A 10 -17.26 23.94 12.13
N GLY A 11 -18.38 23.62 12.80
CA GLY A 11 -18.37 23.08 14.16
C GLY A 11 -17.70 21.70 14.28
N VAL A 12 -17.70 21.13 15.49
CA VAL A 12 -17.14 19.79 15.74
C VAL A 12 -17.93 18.75 14.95
N VAL A 13 -17.32 18.18 13.91
CA VAL A 13 -17.88 17.03 13.18
C VAL A 13 -17.64 15.77 14.02
N PRO A 14 -18.69 15.01 14.39
CA PRO A 14 -18.52 13.77 15.13
C PRO A 14 -17.62 12.79 14.39
N LYS A 15 -16.82 12.04 15.16
CA LYS A 15 -16.04 10.93 14.61
C LYS A 15 -16.96 9.89 13.98
N HIS A 16 -16.80 9.67 12.68
CA HIS A 16 -17.37 8.49 12.03
C HIS A 16 -16.59 7.22 12.42
N VAL A 17 -17.31 6.16 12.74
CA VAL A 17 -16.76 4.83 13.02
C VAL A 17 -17.29 3.86 11.97
N ALA A 18 -16.39 3.42 11.08
CA ALA A 18 -16.76 2.47 10.03
C ALA A 18 -17.31 1.17 10.62
N PRO A 19 -18.41 0.62 10.07
CA PRO A 19 -18.86 -0.72 10.43
C PRO A 19 -17.82 -1.75 9.98
N ALA A 20 -17.50 -2.71 10.84
CA ALA A 20 -16.61 -3.80 10.46
C ALA A 20 -17.20 -4.59 9.27
N PRO A 21 -16.38 -5.04 8.30
CA PRO A 21 -14.91 -5.01 8.29
C PRO A 21 -14.31 -3.73 7.63
N ARG A 22 -15.12 -2.70 7.34
CA ARG A 22 -14.66 -1.48 6.68
C ARG A 22 -13.79 -0.62 7.60
N ARG A 23 -13.01 0.29 7.03
CA ARG A 23 -12.01 1.09 7.75
C ARG A 23 -12.06 2.57 7.36
N GLY A 24 -11.71 3.43 8.31
CA GLY A 24 -11.55 4.88 8.08
C GLY A 24 -12.86 5.68 8.10
N GLY A 25 -12.78 7.00 7.98
CA GLY A 25 -13.97 7.88 7.96
C GLY A 25 -14.84 7.76 6.71
N ALA A 26 -14.34 7.10 5.65
CA ALA A 26 -15.01 6.91 4.37
C ALA A 26 -15.35 5.44 4.08
N ASP A 27 -15.33 4.57 5.10
CA ASP A 27 -15.76 3.17 4.99
C ASP A 27 -15.03 2.38 3.88
N PHE A 28 -13.71 2.52 3.79
CA PHE A 28 -12.89 1.77 2.83
C PHE A 28 -13.06 0.26 3.05
N ARG A 29 -13.23 -0.48 1.95
CA ARG A 29 -13.33 -1.94 1.97
C ARG A 29 -12.02 -2.56 2.47
N PRO A 30 -12.07 -3.74 3.13
CA PRO A 30 -10.86 -4.50 3.44
C PRO A 30 -9.99 -4.71 2.20
N GLY A 31 -8.68 -4.53 2.35
CA GLY A 31 -7.71 -4.70 1.27
C GLY A 31 -7.72 -3.63 0.18
N ALA A 32 -8.66 -2.67 0.20
CA ALA A 32 -8.67 -1.58 -0.77
C ALA A 32 -7.54 -0.58 -0.51
N LEU A 33 -6.95 -0.06 -1.58
CA LEU A 33 -6.09 1.12 -1.52
C LEU A 33 -6.97 2.36 -1.21
N PRO A 34 -6.77 3.03 -0.07
CA PRO A 34 -7.50 4.25 0.21
C PRO A 34 -6.99 5.36 -0.70
N VAL A 35 -7.88 6.00 -1.45
CA VAL A 35 -7.57 7.23 -2.19
C VAL A 35 -8.47 8.34 -1.66
N ILE A 36 -7.86 9.42 -1.18
CA ILE A 36 -8.56 10.56 -0.61
C ILE A 36 -8.28 11.77 -1.50
N VAL A 37 -9.35 12.33 -2.04
CA VAL A 37 -9.33 13.54 -2.86
C VAL A 37 -9.77 14.70 -1.97
N LEU A 38 -8.91 15.70 -1.82
CA LEU A 38 -9.22 16.96 -1.15
C LEU A 38 -9.37 18.05 -2.19
N ILE A 39 -10.52 18.72 -2.20
CA ILE A 39 -10.77 19.95 -2.96
C ILE A 39 -10.94 21.05 -1.93
N SER A 40 -10.03 22.02 -1.91
CA SER A 40 -10.03 23.08 -0.91
C SER A 40 -9.34 24.33 -1.43
N ASP A 41 -9.90 25.49 -1.11
CA ASP A 41 -9.28 26.82 -1.25
C ASP A 41 -8.61 27.29 0.06
N ALA A 42 -8.93 26.66 1.19
CA ALA A 42 -8.41 27.03 2.49
C ALA A 42 -7.06 26.38 2.82
N SER A 43 -6.18 27.15 3.48
CA SER A 43 -4.99 26.64 4.16
C SER A 43 -5.39 25.73 5.32
N TRP A 44 -4.59 24.69 5.54
CA TRP A 44 -4.82 23.76 6.65
C TRP A 44 -4.25 24.36 7.93
N HIS A 45 -4.94 24.09 9.04
CA HIS A 45 -4.49 24.48 10.36
C HIS A 45 -4.76 23.33 11.32
N ASP A 46 -3.91 23.23 12.34
CA ASP A 46 -4.14 22.27 13.42
C ASP A 46 -5.32 22.77 14.27
N PRO A 47 -6.42 22.00 14.41
CA PRO A 47 -7.48 22.40 15.32
C PRO A 47 -6.95 22.37 16.76
N SER A 48 -7.60 23.12 17.65
CA SER A 48 -7.25 23.20 19.08
C SER A 48 -7.40 21.88 19.87
N ALA A 49 -7.76 20.77 19.21
CA ALA A 49 -8.10 19.48 19.82
C ALA A 49 -7.06 18.37 19.58
N GLY A 50 -5.80 18.70 19.29
CA GLY A 50 -4.69 17.74 19.24
C GLY A 50 -4.60 16.89 17.97
N GLN A 51 -5.46 17.12 16.98
CA GLN A 51 -5.18 16.68 15.60
C GLN A 51 -4.18 17.67 15.00
N THR A 52 -3.22 17.14 14.25
CA THR A 52 -2.15 17.93 13.65
C THR A 52 -1.84 17.43 12.24
N ALA A 53 -1.19 18.24 11.41
CA ALA A 53 -0.65 17.79 10.13
C ALA A 53 0.24 16.54 10.27
N ALA A 54 0.96 16.39 11.39
CA ALA A 54 1.81 15.23 11.66
C ALA A 54 0.98 13.95 11.95
N THR A 55 -0.11 14.07 12.71
CA THR A 55 -1.01 12.93 12.97
C THR A 55 -1.78 12.52 11.71
N LEU A 56 -2.17 13.49 10.86
CA LEU A 56 -2.72 13.24 9.52
C LEU A 56 -1.72 12.52 8.62
N THR A 57 -0.46 12.96 8.62
CA THR A 57 0.59 12.33 7.80
C THR A 57 0.82 10.88 8.25
N SER A 58 0.95 10.67 9.56
CA SER A 58 1.08 9.33 10.15
C SER A 58 -0.12 8.45 9.79
N ALA A 59 -1.32 9.02 9.75
CA ALA A 59 -2.53 8.32 9.34
C ALA A 59 -2.46 7.76 7.95
N PHE A 60 -2.13 8.62 7.00
CA PHE A 60 -2.11 8.28 5.60
C PHE A 60 -1.01 7.26 5.33
N SER A 61 0.18 7.46 5.90
CA SER A 61 1.30 6.53 5.75
C SER A 61 0.98 5.16 6.36
N ALA A 62 0.38 5.12 7.56
CA ALA A 62 -0.06 3.88 8.18
C ALA A 62 -1.15 3.16 7.39
N ALA A 63 -2.00 3.89 6.66
CA ALA A 63 -3.03 3.30 5.79
C ALA A 63 -2.53 3.01 4.36
N SER A 64 -1.29 3.40 4.02
CA SER A 64 -0.81 3.45 2.63
C SER A 64 -1.78 4.18 1.70
N ALA A 65 -2.42 5.23 2.20
CA ALA A 65 -3.39 6.02 1.47
C ALA A 65 -2.71 6.89 0.40
N ARG A 66 -3.37 7.05 -0.75
CA ARG A 66 -3.02 8.05 -1.75
C ARG A 66 -3.81 9.33 -1.48
N PHE A 67 -3.12 10.44 -1.60
CA PHE A 67 -3.64 11.77 -1.43
C PHE A 67 -3.64 12.49 -2.77
N VAL A 68 -4.78 13.04 -3.15
CA VAL A 68 -4.94 13.92 -4.30
C VAL A 68 -5.43 15.27 -3.79
N SER A 69 -4.74 16.35 -4.12
CA SER A 69 -5.19 17.70 -3.76
C SER A 69 -5.61 18.49 -4.99
N LEU A 70 -6.66 19.27 -4.86
CA LEU A 70 -7.04 20.33 -5.79
C LEU A 70 -7.10 21.63 -4.98
N THR A 71 -6.25 22.59 -5.34
CA THR A 71 -6.13 23.89 -4.66
C THR A 71 -6.02 25.01 -5.69
N PRO A 72 -6.57 26.20 -5.44
CA PRO A 72 -6.46 27.33 -6.35
C PRO A 72 -5.18 28.15 -6.16
N GLY A 73 -4.44 27.90 -5.06
CA GLY A 73 -3.33 28.76 -4.65
C GLY A 73 -2.16 28.00 -4.04
N ASP A 74 -1.78 28.36 -2.82
CA ASP A 74 -0.66 27.74 -2.12
C ASP A 74 -0.84 26.23 -1.98
N ARG A 75 0.26 25.50 -2.16
CA ARG A 75 0.31 24.05 -2.20
C ARG A 75 1.36 23.48 -1.26
N ALA A 76 2.07 24.31 -0.49
CA ALA A 76 3.17 23.84 0.34
C ALA A 76 2.75 22.69 1.27
N GLN A 77 1.58 22.82 1.92
CA GLN A 77 1.03 21.79 2.80
C GLN A 77 0.60 20.52 2.06
N ALA A 78 -0.07 20.68 0.92
CA ALA A 78 -0.49 19.57 0.08
C ALA A 78 0.70 18.81 -0.52
N ASP A 79 1.73 19.53 -0.94
CA ASP A 79 2.97 18.96 -1.47
C ASP A 79 3.73 18.19 -0.38
N ALA A 80 3.80 18.72 0.85
CA ALA A 80 4.41 18.02 1.98
C ALA A 80 3.68 16.72 2.32
N LEU A 81 2.34 16.72 2.34
CA LEU A 81 1.57 15.48 2.57
C LEU A 81 1.73 14.50 1.40
N ALA A 82 1.73 14.99 0.15
CA ALA A 82 1.95 14.13 -1.01
C ALA A 82 3.31 13.43 -0.95
N ASP A 83 4.36 14.13 -0.56
CA ASP A 83 5.70 13.56 -0.41
C ASP A 83 5.73 12.50 0.71
N ALA A 84 5.20 12.84 1.88
CA ALA A 84 5.23 11.95 3.04
C ALA A 84 4.40 10.66 2.85
N THR A 85 3.36 10.74 2.02
CA THR A 85 2.46 9.61 1.70
C THR A 85 2.80 8.91 0.38
N ARG A 86 3.90 9.33 -0.25
CA ARG A 86 4.34 8.87 -1.58
C ARG A 86 3.26 9.01 -2.66
N SER A 87 2.38 10.00 -2.55
CA SER A 87 1.33 10.31 -3.53
C SER A 87 1.92 11.00 -4.77
N LEU A 88 2.82 10.25 -5.40
CA LEU A 88 3.72 10.66 -6.46
C LEU A 88 3.62 9.63 -7.58
N VAL A 89 3.66 10.10 -8.82
CA VAL A 89 3.67 9.25 -10.02
C VAL A 89 4.80 9.70 -10.95
N PRO A 90 5.37 8.82 -11.78
CA PRO A 90 6.32 9.25 -12.80
C PRO A 90 5.65 10.23 -13.78
N PRO A 91 6.40 11.15 -14.42
CA PRO A 91 5.82 12.07 -15.41
C PRO A 91 5.13 11.36 -16.58
N SER A 92 5.57 10.15 -16.94
CA SER A 92 4.94 9.31 -17.96
C SER A 92 3.52 8.86 -17.62
N ALA A 93 3.08 9.02 -16.37
CA ALA A 93 1.71 8.75 -15.95
C ALA A 93 0.70 9.72 -16.58
N PHE A 94 1.17 10.88 -17.06
CA PHE A 94 0.31 11.87 -17.70
C PHE A 94 0.53 11.91 -19.21
N ALA A 95 -0.55 11.67 -19.96
CA ALA A 95 -0.55 11.74 -21.42
C ALA A 95 -1.05 13.10 -21.97
N GLY A 96 -1.63 13.95 -21.11
CA GLY A 96 -2.36 15.16 -21.52
C GLY A 96 -1.52 16.42 -21.73
N CYS A 97 -0.20 16.37 -21.52
CA CYS A 97 0.68 17.53 -21.66
C CYS A 97 2.09 17.11 -22.12
N ALA A 98 3.00 18.09 -22.23
CA ALA A 98 4.34 17.87 -22.77
C ALA A 98 5.08 16.71 -22.07
N ALA A 99 5.78 15.88 -22.85
CA ALA A 99 6.50 14.72 -22.35
C ALA A 99 7.47 15.10 -21.21
N GLY A 100 7.51 14.28 -20.16
CA GLY A 100 8.34 14.54 -18.98
C GLY A 100 7.80 15.63 -18.05
N ARG A 101 6.53 16.05 -18.20
CA ARG A 101 5.88 17.05 -17.34
C ARG A 101 4.73 16.47 -16.55
N CYS A 102 4.33 17.19 -15.51
CA CYS A 102 3.15 16.90 -14.70
C CYS A 102 1.98 17.74 -15.20
N CYS A 103 0.88 17.11 -15.62
CA CYS A 103 -0.30 17.84 -16.12
C CYS A 103 -1.21 18.28 -14.96
N THR A 104 -0.60 18.95 -13.97
CA THR A 104 -1.24 19.31 -12.71
C THR A 104 -1.35 20.82 -12.51
N GLY A 105 -1.03 21.62 -13.53
CA GLY A 105 -1.29 23.06 -13.52
C GLY A 105 -2.75 23.42 -13.76
N LEU A 106 -3.04 24.72 -13.78
CA LEU A 106 -4.36 25.25 -14.11
C LEU A 106 -4.81 24.71 -15.47
N GLY A 107 -6.01 24.13 -15.52
CA GLY A 107 -6.55 23.50 -16.74
C GLY A 107 -5.70 22.34 -17.28
N GLY A 108 -4.88 21.69 -16.45
CA GLY A 108 -3.99 20.61 -16.88
C GLY A 108 -2.66 21.09 -17.46
N ALA A 109 -2.33 22.39 -17.32
CA ALA A 109 -1.08 22.93 -17.84
C ALA A 109 0.17 22.18 -17.33
N PRO A 110 1.20 22.01 -18.18
CA PRO A 110 2.40 21.25 -17.82
C PRO A 110 3.20 21.96 -16.72
N ARG A 111 3.67 21.18 -15.75
CA ARG A 111 4.53 21.64 -14.65
C ARG A 111 5.79 20.78 -14.53
N PRO A 112 6.91 21.32 -14.05
CA PRO A 112 8.11 20.54 -13.79
C PRO A 112 7.85 19.50 -12.68
N PRO A 113 8.46 18.31 -12.76
CA PRO A 113 8.31 17.27 -11.74
C PRO A 113 9.20 17.55 -10.53
N THR A 114 8.76 18.46 -9.68
CA THR A 114 9.50 18.92 -8.49
C THR A 114 9.33 18.01 -7.27
N GLY A 115 8.65 16.87 -7.42
CA GLY A 115 8.52 15.87 -6.37
C GLY A 115 9.82 15.10 -6.13
N PRO A 116 9.96 14.42 -4.99
CA PRO A 116 11.10 13.55 -4.70
C PRO A 116 11.36 12.57 -5.85
N GLY A 117 12.63 12.43 -6.24
CA GLY A 117 13.04 11.57 -7.35
C GLY A 117 12.59 12.03 -8.74
N GLY A 118 12.25 13.32 -8.90
CA GLY A 118 11.77 13.84 -10.18
C GLY A 118 10.38 13.30 -10.55
N LYS A 119 9.55 13.02 -9.54
CA LYS A 119 8.18 12.52 -9.70
C LYS A 119 7.17 13.68 -9.67
N CYS A 120 5.99 13.43 -10.20
CA CYS A 120 4.86 14.33 -10.17
C CYS A 120 4.00 14.11 -8.93
N ARG A 121 3.87 15.14 -8.09
CA ARG A 121 2.89 15.15 -7.00
C ARG A 121 1.48 15.15 -7.57
N LEU A 122 0.57 14.38 -6.97
CA LEU A 122 -0.86 14.37 -7.30
C LEU A 122 -1.61 15.59 -6.72
N GLY A 123 -0.99 16.76 -6.85
CA GLY A 123 -1.58 18.03 -6.45
C GLY A 123 -1.84 18.91 -7.66
N PHE A 124 -3.11 19.17 -7.94
CA PHE A 124 -3.62 19.91 -9.09
C PHE A 124 -3.98 21.35 -8.69
N LEU A 125 -3.72 22.27 -9.60
CA LEU A 125 -4.23 23.64 -9.52
C LEU A 125 -5.58 23.73 -10.22
N TYR A 126 -6.57 24.37 -9.61
CA TYR A 126 -7.84 24.71 -10.27
C TYR A 126 -8.09 26.21 -10.25
N ASP A 127 -8.89 26.71 -11.19
CA ASP A 127 -9.32 28.10 -11.23
C ASP A 127 -10.63 28.24 -10.44
N GLU A 128 -10.67 29.11 -9.43
CA GLU A 128 -11.89 29.36 -8.64
C GLU A 128 -13.02 29.94 -9.48
N ALA A 129 -12.70 30.72 -10.50
CA ALA A 129 -13.69 31.34 -11.38
C ALA A 129 -14.28 30.35 -12.40
N ALA A 130 -13.53 29.29 -12.74
CA ALA A 130 -13.93 28.29 -13.72
C ALA A 130 -13.35 26.90 -13.36
N PRO A 131 -13.84 26.25 -12.30
CA PRO A 131 -13.24 25.01 -11.81
C PRO A 131 -13.49 23.82 -12.75
N ILE A 132 -12.41 23.25 -13.29
CA ILE A 132 -12.45 22.01 -14.09
C ILE A 132 -11.97 20.83 -13.23
N ILE A 133 -12.74 20.52 -12.18
CA ILE A 133 -12.36 19.55 -11.13
C ILE A 133 -12.47 18.10 -11.62
N GLY A 134 -13.57 17.76 -12.29
CA GLY A 134 -13.89 16.37 -12.66
C GLY A 134 -12.78 15.67 -13.46
N PRO A 135 -12.32 16.25 -14.59
CA PRO A 135 -11.22 15.71 -15.37
C PRO A 135 -9.92 15.56 -14.58
N GLN A 136 -9.57 16.53 -13.73
CA GLN A 136 -8.35 16.47 -12.92
C GLN A 136 -8.38 15.33 -11.89
N VAL A 137 -9.54 15.08 -11.28
CA VAL A 137 -9.72 13.93 -10.39
C VAL A 137 -9.60 12.63 -11.20
N ALA A 138 -10.22 12.53 -12.37
CA ALA A 138 -10.12 11.34 -13.22
C ALA A 138 -8.68 11.06 -13.65
N ASP A 139 -7.91 12.08 -14.03
CA ASP A 139 -6.49 11.97 -14.37
C ASP A 139 -5.66 11.50 -13.19
N ALA A 140 -5.92 12.04 -11.98
CA ALA A 140 -5.23 11.63 -10.77
C ALA A 140 -5.48 10.14 -10.44
N ILE A 141 -6.73 9.69 -10.50
CA ILE A 141 -7.09 8.30 -10.24
C ILE A 141 -6.49 7.37 -11.30
N THR A 142 -6.52 7.79 -12.58
CA THR A 142 -5.89 7.03 -13.67
C THR A 142 -4.39 6.89 -13.44
N ALA A 143 -3.70 7.99 -13.14
CA ALA A 143 -2.27 7.98 -12.86
C ALA A 143 -1.91 7.10 -11.65
N ILE A 144 -2.73 7.10 -10.59
CA ILE A 144 -2.57 6.17 -9.47
C ILE A 144 -2.70 4.72 -9.96
N ALA A 145 -3.76 4.42 -10.72
CA ALA A 145 -4.06 3.06 -11.14
C ALA A 145 -3.02 2.48 -12.10
N THR A 146 -2.40 3.30 -12.94
CA THR A 146 -1.49 2.85 -14.00
C THR A 146 -0.01 3.04 -13.70
N SER A 147 0.34 3.88 -12.71
CA SER A 147 1.72 4.32 -12.55
C SER A 147 2.19 4.47 -11.11
N SER A 148 1.37 4.07 -10.13
CA SER A 148 1.82 3.96 -8.76
C SER A 148 2.93 2.91 -8.61
N MET A 149 3.76 3.13 -7.60
CA MET A 149 4.77 2.18 -7.15
C MET A 149 4.51 1.84 -5.68
N TYR A 150 4.71 0.58 -5.32
CA TYR A 150 4.48 0.07 -3.97
C TYR A 150 5.67 -0.74 -3.47
N ASP A 151 5.98 -0.61 -2.18
CA ASP A 151 6.77 -1.64 -1.51
C ASP A 151 5.85 -2.87 -1.35
N VAL A 152 6.30 -4.05 -1.77
CA VAL A 152 5.49 -5.28 -1.76
C VAL A 152 6.16 -6.33 -0.89
N THR A 153 5.44 -6.81 0.12
CA THR A 153 5.92 -7.80 1.10
C THR A 153 4.98 -9.00 1.15
N ALA A 154 5.49 -10.15 1.56
CA ALA A 154 4.70 -11.34 1.81
C ALA A 154 4.68 -11.67 3.30
N ARG A 155 3.52 -12.01 3.84
CA ARG A 155 3.36 -12.35 5.27
C ARG A 155 2.67 -13.69 5.44
N PRO A 156 3.19 -14.59 6.28
CA PRO A 156 2.52 -15.84 6.57
C PRO A 156 1.36 -15.62 7.54
N ARG A 157 0.27 -16.37 7.33
CA ARG A 157 -0.89 -16.41 8.22
C ARG A 157 -1.36 -17.85 8.39
N ASN A 158 -1.62 -18.25 9.63
CA ASN A 158 -2.09 -19.60 9.93
C ASN A 158 -3.51 -19.84 9.40
N ASP A 159 -3.81 -21.09 9.01
CA ASP A 159 -5.20 -21.55 8.89
C ASP A 159 -5.69 -22.04 10.27
N PRO A 160 -6.64 -21.34 10.93
CA PRO A 160 -7.12 -21.74 12.25
C PRO A 160 -7.86 -23.09 12.23
N ALA A 161 -8.20 -23.61 11.04
CA ALA A 161 -8.81 -24.93 10.88
C ALA A 161 -7.79 -26.09 10.91
N ASN A 162 -6.49 -25.80 11.10
CA ASN A 162 -5.47 -26.85 11.19
C ASN A 162 -5.72 -27.82 12.36
N PRO A 163 -5.49 -29.14 12.17
CA PRO A 163 -5.63 -30.13 13.23
C PRO A 163 -4.77 -29.78 14.46
N ASP A 164 -5.27 -30.10 15.65
CA ASP A 164 -4.65 -29.81 16.94
C ASP A 164 -4.28 -28.33 17.16
N ARG A 165 -4.89 -27.42 16.39
CA ARG A 165 -4.60 -25.97 16.39
C ARG A 165 -3.13 -25.66 16.11
N VAL A 166 -2.46 -26.52 15.34
CA VAL A 166 -1.07 -26.27 14.93
C VAL A 166 -1.00 -24.99 14.11
N ASP A 167 -0.05 -24.13 14.48
CA ASP A 167 0.31 -22.98 13.68
C ASP A 167 1.24 -23.39 12.53
N ALA A 168 0.68 -23.49 11.33
CA ALA A 168 1.42 -23.91 10.15
C ALA A 168 2.45 -22.88 9.69
N THR A 169 2.40 -21.63 10.18
CA THR A 169 3.44 -20.64 9.89
C THR A 169 4.79 -21.03 10.49
N ALA A 170 4.80 -21.90 11.52
CA ALA A 170 6.03 -22.44 12.09
C ALA A 170 6.83 -23.35 11.14
N PHE A 171 6.23 -23.79 10.02
CA PHE A 171 6.94 -24.52 8.97
C PHE A 171 7.62 -23.60 7.94
N ILE A 172 7.43 -22.28 8.05
CA ILE A 172 8.05 -21.27 7.20
C ILE A 172 9.21 -20.66 7.97
N GLY A 173 10.41 -20.82 7.45
CA GLY A 173 11.62 -20.19 7.99
C GLY A 173 11.71 -18.73 7.58
N ALA A 174 11.51 -18.45 6.30
CA ALA A 174 11.47 -17.10 5.76
C ALA A 174 10.66 -17.03 4.45
N LEU A 175 10.25 -15.82 4.07
CA LEU A 175 9.67 -15.51 2.76
C LEU A 175 10.63 -14.60 2.01
N ARG A 176 11.33 -15.17 1.02
CA ARG A 176 12.36 -14.45 0.27
C ARG A 176 11.75 -13.76 -0.95
N ALA A 177 11.93 -12.45 -1.07
CA ALA A 177 11.70 -11.71 -2.31
C ALA A 177 12.77 -12.12 -3.34
N MET A 178 12.34 -12.67 -4.47
CA MET A 178 13.24 -13.08 -5.55
C MET A 178 13.68 -11.87 -6.40
N ASP A 179 14.58 -11.06 -5.85
CA ASP A 179 15.05 -9.80 -6.44
C ASP A 179 15.82 -9.95 -7.75
N GLY A 180 16.49 -11.09 -7.94
CA GLY A 180 17.09 -11.49 -9.23
C GLY A 180 16.06 -11.84 -10.32
N GLY A 181 14.77 -11.92 -9.98
CA GLY A 181 13.71 -12.35 -10.89
C GLY A 181 13.67 -13.87 -11.11
N ASP A 182 12.64 -14.31 -11.82
CA ASP A 182 12.47 -15.68 -12.31
C ASP A 182 11.72 -15.65 -13.64
N ALA A 183 12.46 -15.82 -14.74
CA ALA A 183 11.90 -15.82 -16.09
C ALA A 183 10.92 -16.98 -16.31
N THR A 184 11.07 -18.11 -15.61
CA THR A 184 10.18 -19.28 -15.75
C THR A 184 8.80 -19.01 -15.14
N GLN A 185 8.73 -18.14 -14.13
CA GLN A 185 7.49 -17.72 -13.47
C GLN A 185 6.96 -16.37 -13.98
N GLY A 186 7.69 -15.74 -14.91
CA GLY A 186 7.35 -14.42 -15.47
C GLY A 186 7.57 -13.26 -14.50
N CYS A 187 8.48 -13.41 -13.54
CA CYS A 187 8.84 -12.39 -12.57
C CYS A 187 10.11 -11.65 -13.04
N PRO A 188 10.04 -10.37 -13.42
CA PRO A 188 11.23 -9.61 -13.76
C PRO A 188 12.09 -9.34 -12.50
N PRO A 189 13.40 -9.08 -12.67
CA PRO A 189 14.24 -8.60 -11.57
C PRO A 189 13.72 -7.26 -11.03
N LEU A 190 13.68 -7.14 -9.71
CA LEU A 190 13.22 -5.94 -9.00
C LEU A 190 14.03 -5.76 -7.73
N ALA A 191 14.34 -4.51 -7.37
CA ALA A 191 15.06 -4.23 -6.14
C ALA A 191 14.24 -4.69 -4.91
N ALA A 192 14.92 -5.31 -3.94
CA ALA A 192 14.34 -5.69 -2.66
C ALA A 192 15.24 -5.30 -1.49
N LYS A 193 14.64 -5.15 -0.32
CA LYS A 193 15.30 -4.93 0.97
C LYS A 193 14.94 -6.05 1.94
N ASP A 194 15.82 -6.24 2.90
CA ASP A 194 15.59 -6.99 4.13
C ASP A 194 15.00 -6.02 5.17
N THR A 195 13.70 -6.17 5.50
CA THR A 195 13.02 -5.25 6.41
C THR A 195 13.11 -5.63 7.88
N ASP A 196 13.29 -6.91 8.20
CA ASP A 196 13.38 -7.41 9.58
C ASP A 196 14.83 -7.67 10.04
N LYS A 197 15.79 -7.51 9.14
CA LYS A 197 17.25 -7.63 9.34
C LYS A 197 17.69 -9.06 9.67
N ASP A 198 16.99 -10.06 9.15
CA ASP A 198 17.34 -11.46 9.31
C ASP A 198 18.41 -11.96 8.30
N GLY A 199 18.82 -11.09 7.36
CA GLY A 199 19.77 -11.39 6.29
C GLY A 199 19.11 -11.82 4.98
N ILE A 200 17.78 -11.91 4.92
CA ILE A 200 16.98 -12.33 3.78
C ILE A 200 16.13 -11.15 3.31
N LYS A 201 16.24 -10.80 2.03
CA LYS A 201 15.37 -9.77 1.45
C LYS A 201 13.94 -10.29 1.39
N ASP A 202 13.00 -9.55 1.97
CA ASP A 202 11.60 -9.95 2.19
C ASP A 202 10.58 -9.01 1.53
N THR A 203 11.06 -7.88 0.99
CA THR A 203 10.21 -6.79 0.51
C THR A 203 10.77 -6.18 -0.77
N PHE A 204 10.03 -6.29 -1.87
CA PHE A 204 10.30 -5.52 -3.09
C PHE A 204 10.07 -4.04 -2.84
N ILE A 205 10.90 -3.17 -3.42
CA ILE A 205 10.85 -1.71 -3.21
C ILE A 205 10.40 -1.05 -4.50
N GLU A 206 9.46 -0.10 -4.41
CA GLU A 206 8.93 0.66 -5.55
C GLU A 206 8.49 -0.21 -6.74
N ALA A 207 7.90 -1.38 -6.48
CA ALA A 207 7.37 -2.25 -7.53
C ALA A 207 6.25 -1.53 -8.30
N PRO A 208 6.37 -1.35 -9.63
CA PRO A 208 5.32 -0.71 -10.42
C PRO A 208 4.05 -1.55 -10.45
N VAL A 209 2.89 -0.90 -10.46
CA VAL A 209 1.60 -1.56 -10.68
C VAL A 209 1.61 -2.41 -11.95
N GLY A 210 0.96 -3.57 -11.90
CA GLY A 210 0.93 -4.53 -12.99
C GLY A 210 2.19 -5.41 -13.10
N THR A 211 3.25 -5.13 -12.35
CA THR A 211 4.45 -5.97 -12.32
C THR A 211 4.21 -7.21 -11.47
N ARG A 212 4.48 -8.39 -12.03
CA ARG A 212 4.45 -9.64 -11.28
C ARG A 212 5.66 -9.70 -10.34
N VAL A 213 5.45 -10.15 -9.10
CA VAL A 213 6.50 -10.37 -8.11
C VAL A 213 6.50 -11.84 -7.68
N CYS A 214 7.68 -12.37 -7.36
CA CYS A 214 7.85 -13.75 -6.90
C CYS A 214 8.42 -13.77 -5.48
N PHE A 215 7.78 -14.57 -4.63
CA PHE A 215 8.28 -14.90 -3.31
C PHE A 215 8.56 -16.39 -3.23
N GLU A 216 9.67 -16.74 -2.60
CA GLU A 216 10.03 -18.11 -2.30
C GLU A 216 9.78 -18.40 -0.82
N VAL A 217 9.17 -19.55 -0.55
CA VAL A 217 8.99 -20.07 0.80
C VAL A 217 10.22 -20.88 1.18
N LEU A 218 11.04 -20.37 2.09
CA LEU A 218 12.15 -21.10 2.67
C LEU A 218 11.64 -21.93 3.85
N PRO A 219 11.66 -23.28 3.79
CA PRO A 219 11.07 -24.12 4.83
C PRO A 219 11.91 -24.08 6.12
N ALA A 220 11.23 -24.09 7.27
CA ALA A 220 11.85 -24.30 8.57
C ALA A 220 11.95 -25.80 8.92
N VAL A 221 12.90 -26.14 9.78
CA VAL A 221 12.96 -27.49 10.37
C VAL A 221 11.76 -27.67 11.31
N ASN A 222 10.98 -28.73 11.09
CA ASN A 222 9.84 -29.05 11.94
C ASN A 222 10.31 -29.51 13.34
N THR A 223 10.05 -28.68 14.35
CA THR A 223 10.26 -28.99 15.77
C THR A 223 8.95 -29.03 16.56
N ARG A 224 7.80 -28.82 15.89
CA ARG A 224 6.49 -28.59 16.53
C ARG A 224 5.59 -29.80 16.50
N VAL A 225 5.61 -30.54 15.39
CA VAL A 225 4.69 -31.65 15.16
C VAL A 225 5.49 -32.94 15.08
N VAL A 226 5.25 -33.83 16.05
CA VAL A 226 5.84 -35.17 16.04
C VAL A 226 5.16 -36.01 14.95
N SER A 227 5.96 -36.81 14.23
CA SER A 227 5.45 -37.78 13.27
C SER A 227 4.57 -38.83 13.94
N GLN A 228 3.46 -39.17 13.29
CA GLN A 228 2.49 -40.18 13.74
C GLN A 228 2.39 -41.32 12.71
N ASP A 229 1.47 -42.26 12.89
CA ASP A 229 1.35 -43.42 11.98
C ASP A 229 0.83 -43.05 10.59
N LYS A 230 0.18 -41.89 10.45
CA LYS A 230 -0.36 -41.37 9.19
C LYS A 230 0.26 -40.02 8.85
N PRO A 231 0.45 -39.69 7.55
CA PRO A 231 0.89 -38.36 7.15
C PRO A 231 -0.10 -37.31 7.62
N ARG A 232 0.41 -36.15 8.05
CA ARG A 232 -0.39 -35.02 8.50
C ARG A 232 -0.16 -33.83 7.59
N PHE A 233 -1.25 -33.15 7.23
CA PHE A 233 -1.20 -31.96 6.39
C PHE A 233 -1.62 -30.72 7.18
N PHE A 234 -0.88 -29.65 7.00
CA PHE A 234 -1.14 -28.35 7.60
C PHE A 234 -1.14 -27.28 6.52
N LYS A 235 -1.98 -26.27 6.69
CA LYS A 235 -2.17 -25.21 5.71
C LYS A 235 -1.82 -23.86 6.31
N ALA A 236 -1.02 -23.09 5.58
CA ALA A 236 -0.81 -21.67 5.84
C ALA A 236 -1.27 -20.87 4.62
N PHE A 237 -1.47 -19.58 4.82
CA PHE A 237 -1.68 -18.60 3.78
C PHE A 237 -0.47 -17.68 3.70
N ILE A 238 -0.11 -17.27 2.48
CA ILE A 238 0.84 -16.22 2.21
C ILE A 238 0.04 -15.03 1.70
N ASP A 239 -0.09 -14.01 2.53
CA ASP A 239 -0.77 -12.77 2.17
C ASP A 239 0.27 -11.81 1.56
N VAL A 240 0.11 -11.49 0.28
CA VAL A 240 0.96 -10.51 -0.42
C VAL A 240 0.33 -9.13 -0.27
N GLN A 241 1.11 -8.17 0.21
CA GLN A 241 0.61 -6.86 0.63
C GLN A 241 1.45 -5.72 0.05
N ALA A 242 0.77 -4.65 -0.36
CA ALA A 242 1.38 -3.37 -0.75
C ALA A 242 1.39 -2.37 0.41
N GLY A 243 2.54 -1.73 0.59
CA GLY A 243 2.75 -0.68 1.56
C GLY A 243 2.63 -1.13 3.02
N SER A 244 2.92 -0.22 3.93
CA SER A 244 2.82 -0.44 5.38
C SER A 244 1.38 -0.66 5.89
N GLY A 245 0.37 -0.25 5.12
CA GLY A 245 -1.04 -0.34 5.49
C GLY A 245 -1.70 -1.69 5.23
N GLY A 246 -0.97 -2.63 4.62
CA GLY A 246 -1.46 -3.98 4.38
C GLY A 246 -2.55 -4.02 3.31
N VAL A 247 -2.42 -3.23 2.24
CA VAL A 247 -3.28 -3.33 1.06
C VAL A 247 -3.07 -4.73 0.49
N SER A 248 -4.12 -5.56 0.51
CA SER A 248 -4.01 -6.95 0.07
C SER A 248 -3.97 -6.99 -1.45
N LEU A 249 -2.90 -7.57 -1.99
CA LEU A 249 -2.71 -7.78 -3.42
C LEU A 249 -3.12 -9.19 -3.83
N ASP A 250 -2.74 -10.18 -3.02
CA ASP A 250 -3.05 -11.59 -3.25
C ASP A 250 -2.99 -12.40 -1.95
N THR A 251 -3.57 -13.59 -1.96
CA THR A 251 -3.44 -14.60 -0.91
C THR A 251 -3.28 -15.98 -1.55
N HIS A 252 -2.15 -16.64 -1.29
CA HIS A 252 -1.90 -18.01 -1.73
C HIS A 252 -1.94 -18.99 -0.56
N ALA A 253 -2.51 -20.18 -0.78
CA ALA A 253 -2.45 -21.26 0.20
C ALA A 253 -1.22 -22.14 -0.04
N VAL A 254 -0.48 -22.42 1.03
CA VAL A 254 0.66 -23.35 1.04
C VAL A 254 0.33 -24.52 1.98
N ARG A 255 0.70 -25.73 1.58
CA ARG A 255 0.47 -26.95 2.37
C ARG A 255 1.78 -27.59 2.77
N PHE A 256 1.90 -27.95 4.04
CA PHE A 256 3.02 -28.66 4.62
C PHE A 256 2.59 -30.08 4.96
N MET A 257 3.43 -31.06 4.63
CA MET A 257 3.23 -32.45 5.00
C MET A 257 4.27 -32.84 6.05
N VAL A 258 3.80 -33.32 7.21
CA VAL A 258 4.64 -34.03 8.16
C VAL A 258 4.52 -35.53 7.84
N PRO A 259 5.63 -36.19 7.46
CA PRO A 259 5.60 -37.60 7.07
C PRO A 259 5.25 -38.50 8.27
N PRO A 260 4.72 -39.71 8.00
CA PRO A 260 4.49 -40.68 9.06
C PRO A 260 5.80 -41.17 9.68
N LYS A 261 5.71 -41.84 10.83
CA LYS A 261 6.85 -42.55 11.43
C LYS A 261 7.44 -43.57 10.43
N PRO A 262 8.77 -43.78 10.42
CA PRO A 262 9.35 -44.91 9.71
C PRO A 262 8.76 -46.24 10.19
N LEU A 263 8.54 -47.19 9.28
CA LEU A 263 8.07 -48.53 9.65
C LEU A 263 9.06 -49.16 10.65
N GLY A 264 8.59 -49.49 11.85
CA GLY A 264 9.39 -50.13 12.90
C GLY A 264 10.03 -49.20 13.95
N ALA A 265 9.80 -47.88 13.87
CA ALA A 265 10.17 -46.96 14.94
C ALA A 265 9.04 -46.91 16.00
N ASN A 266 9.24 -47.60 17.13
CA ASN A 266 8.36 -47.49 18.30
C ASN A 266 8.48 -46.09 18.93
#